data_AF-A0A841T4J8-F1
#
_entry.id   AF-A0A841T4J8-F1
#
_cell.length_a   1.000
_cell.length_b   1.000
_cell.length_c   1.000
_cell.angle_alpha   90.00
_cell.angle_beta   90.00
_cell.angle_gamma   90.00
#
_symmetry.space_group_name_H-M   'P 1'
#
loop_
_entity.id
_entity.type
_entity.pdbx_description
1 polymer ?
#
loop_
_entity_poly.entity_id
_entity_poly.type
_entity_poly.pdbx_seq_one_letter_code
_entity_poly.pdbx_strand_id
1 'polypeptide(L)' 'MIEVSCPVCLKTHNIESWHNATARKYDAEWMVPINDPVYADATYICPNCGKESVGHTLTISA' A
#
# COMPACT_ATOMS: atom_id res chain seq x y z
N MET A 1 -14.29 1.76 -5.07
CA MET A 1 -12.98 2.20 -4.55
C MET A 1 -12.24 0.93 -4.16
N ILE A 2 -10.98 0.78 -4.57
CA ILE A 2 -10.22 -0.42 -4.22
C ILE A 2 -9.67 -0.23 -2.80
N GLU A 3 -10.00 -1.17 -1.93
CA GLU A 3 -9.57 -1.19 -0.55
C GLU A 3 -8.60 -2.34 -0.30
N VAL A 4 -7.63 -2.08 0.56
CA VAL A 4 -6.46 -2.93 0.72
C VAL A 4 -6.16 -3.12 2.20
N SER A 5 -6.06 -4.39 2.60
CA SER A 5 -5.85 -4.77 3.99
C SER A 5 -4.38 -4.96 4.32
N CYS A 6 -3.94 -4.34 5.42
CA CYS A 6 -2.59 -4.51 5.93
C CYS A 6 -2.43 -5.90 6.58
N PRO A 7 -1.47 -6.73 6.15
CA PRO A 7 -1.27 -8.07 6.72
C PRO A 7 -0.76 -8.02 8.18
N VAL A 8 -0.27 -6.87 8.65
CA VAL A 8 0.29 -6.72 10.00
C VAL A 8 -0.76 -6.26 11.01
N CYS A 9 -1.42 -5.13 10.75
CA CYS A 9 -2.39 -4.56 11.69
C CYS A 9 -3.84 -4.91 11.37
N LEU A 10 -4.07 -5.66 10.27
CA LEU A 10 -5.38 -6.13 9.81
C LEU A 10 -6.39 -5.00 9.54
N LYS A 11 -5.92 -3.75 9.43
CA LYS A 11 -6.75 -2.62 9.05
C LYS A 11 -6.79 -2.49 7.53
N THR A 12 -7.98 -2.22 7.04
CA THR A 12 -8.27 -1.96 5.64
C THR A 12 -8.23 -0.46 5.38
N HIS A 13 -7.56 -0.08 4.31
CA HIS A 13 -7.43 1.31 3.87
C HIS A 13 -7.57 1.39 2.36
N ASN A 14 -8.04 2.52 1.84
CA ASN A 14 -8.02 2.76 0.41
C ASN A 14 -6.58 2.87 -0.13
N ILE A 15 -6.40 2.57 -1.42
CA ILE A 15 -5.09 2.65 -2.11
C ILE A 15 -4.43 4.03 -1.95
N GLU A 16 -5.21 5.11 -2.03
CA GLU A 16 -4.68 6.48 -1.92
C GLU A 16 -4.00 6.72 -0.56
N SER A 17 -4.54 6.16 0.52
CA SER A 17 -3.95 6.27 1.87
C SER A 17 -2.62 5.52 1.96
N TRP A 18 -2.53 4.35 1.33
CA TRP A 18 -1.26 3.62 1.22
C TRP A 18 -0.24 4.38 0.39
N HIS A 19 -0.63 4.95 -0.75
CA HIS A 19 0.24 5.77 -1.58
C HIS A 19 0.73 7.00 -0.82
N ASN A 20 -0.17 7.75 -0.16
CA ASN A 20 0.20 8.94 0.62
C ASN A 20 1.16 8.60 1.76
N ALA A 21 0.94 7.51 2.49
CA ALA A 21 1.86 7.08 3.54
C ALA A 21 3.24 6.68 2.99
N THR A 22 3.25 6.01 1.84
CA THR A 22 4.49 5.59 1.15
C THR A 22 5.26 6.81 0.62
N ALA A 23 4.59 7.73 -0.07
CA ALA A 23 5.16 8.98 -0.57
C ALA A 23 5.80 9.81 0.54
N ARG A 24 5.10 9.96 1.67
CA ARG A 24 5.63 10.68 2.84
C ARG A 24 6.85 9.99 3.47
N LYS A 25 6.91 8.66 3.44
CA LYS A 25 8.02 7.91 4.05
C LYS A 25 9.29 7.96 3.22
N TYR A 26 9.16 7.88 1.90
CA TYR A 26 10.29 7.81 0.96
C TYR A 26 10.56 9.12 0.23
N ASP A 27 9.82 10.19 0.54
CA ASP A 27 9.88 11.48 -0.16
C ASP A 27 9.73 11.31 -1.69
N ALA A 28 8.88 10.37 -2.09
CA ALA A 28 8.75 9.97 -3.49
C ALA A 28 7.66 10.80 -4.19
N GLU A 29 8.05 11.44 -5.29
CA GLU A 29 7.16 12.26 -6.13
C GLU A 29 6.22 11.42 -6.99
N TRP A 30 6.54 10.14 -7.20
CA TRP A 30 5.75 9.22 -8.01
C TRP A 30 5.43 7.93 -7.27
N MET A 31 4.17 7.50 -7.37
CA MET A 31 3.65 6.30 -6.72
C MET A 31 3.21 5.30 -7.78
N VAL A 32 3.70 4.07 -7.67
CA VAL A 32 3.25 2.94 -8.48
C VAL A 32 1.90 2.41 -7.99
N PRO A 33 1.07 1.79 -8.85
CA PRO A 33 -0.24 1.30 -8.45
C PRO A 33 -0.15 0.03 -7.60
N ILE A 34 -0.82 0.03 -6.44
CA ILE A 34 -1.11 -1.20 -5.69
C ILE A 34 -2.13 -1.99 -6.50
N ASN A 35 -1.73 -3.15 -7.04
CA ASN A 35 -2.47 -4.03 -7.98
C ASN A 35 -2.01 -3.97 -9.45
N ASP A 36 -0.86 -3.35 -9.74
CA ASP A 36 -0.23 -3.53 -11.05
C ASP A 36 0.78 -4.70 -10.99
N PRO A 37 0.64 -5.74 -11.82
CA PRO A 37 1.53 -6.90 -11.80
C PRO A 37 2.98 -6.57 -12.16
N VAL A 38 3.23 -5.46 -12.87
CA VAL A 38 4.59 -4.97 -13.16
C VAL A 38 5.28 -4.51 -11.86
N TYR A 39 4.51 -4.06 -10.88
CA TYR A 39 4.98 -3.53 -9.61
C TYR A 39 4.56 -4.40 -8.41
N ALA A 40 4.38 -5.70 -8.62
CA ALA A 40 3.96 -6.65 -7.59
C ALA A 40 4.91 -6.67 -6.36
N ASP A 41 6.20 -6.37 -6.58
CA ASP A 41 7.23 -6.32 -5.53
C ASP A 41 7.47 -4.90 -4.97
N ALA A 42 6.68 -3.92 -5.38
CA ALA A 42 6.78 -2.58 -4.82
C ALA A 42 6.45 -2.57 -3.33
N THR A 43 7.20 -1.76 -2.57
CA THR A 43 7.01 -1.62 -1.12
C THR A 43 6.08 -0.44 -0.82
N TYR A 44 5.09 -0.69 0.02
CA TYR A 44 4.11 0.29 0.48
C TYR A 44 4.08 0.36 2.00
N ILE A 45 3.81 1.54 2.52
CA ILE A 45 3.75 1.82 3.96
C ILE A 45 2.30 1.82 4.41
N CYS A 46 1.99 1.01 5.42
CA CYS A 46 0.66 1.03 6.02
C CYS A 46 0.42 2.39 6.70
N PRO A 47 -0.67 3.11 6.36
CA PRO A 47 -0.97 4.42 6.94
C PRO A 47 -1.30 4.36 8.45
N ASN A 48 -1.68 3.20 8.97
CA ASN A 48 -2.04 3.02 10.38
C ASN A 48 -0.86 2.56 11.25
N CYS A 49 -0.18 1.46 10.89
CA CYS A 49 0.90 0.90 11.71
C CYS A 49 2.31 1.30 11.25
N GLY A 50 2.44 1.99 10.11
CA GLY A 50 3.73 2.43 9.57
C GLY A 50 4.65 1.31 9.10
N LYS A 51 4.20 0.05 9.11
CA LYS A 51 4.97 -1.09 8.63
C LYS A 51 4.96 -1.16 7.10
N GLU A 52 6.07 -1.60 6.55
CA GLU A 52 6.23 -1.93 5.14
C GLU A 52 5.44 -3.19 4.79
N SER A 53 4.86 -3.21 3.60
CA SER A 53 4.19 -4.36 3.00
C SER A 53 4.39 -4.30 1.49
N VAL A 54 4.60 -5.46 0.86
CA VAL A 54 4.81 -5.53 -0.58
C VAL A 54 3.47 -5.65 -1.30
N GLY A 55 3.35 -5.03 -2.47
CA GLY A 55 2.10 -4.93 -3.24
C GLY A 55 1.38 -6.27 -3.41
N HIS A 56 2.11 -7.35 -3.67
CA HIS A 56 1.54 -8.69 -3.83
C HIS A 56 1.04 -9.35 -2.53
N THR A 57 1.52 -8.91 -1.36
CA THR A 57 1.04 -9.41 -0.04
C THR A 57 -0.24 -8.72 0.42
N LEU A 58 -0.61 -7.63 -0.25
CA LEU A 58 -1.76 -6.84 0.11
C LEU A 58 -3.04 -7.51 -0.42
N THR A 59 -3.99 -7.77 0.47
CA THR A 59 -5.27 -8.39 0.09
C THR A 59 -6.24 -7.30 -0.38
N ILE A 60 -6.67 -7.42 -1.63
CA ILE A 60 -7.65 -6.52 -2.23
C ILE A 60 -9.06 -6.98 -1.85
N SER A 61 -9.80 -6.10 -1.21
CA SER A 61 -11.23 -6.30 -0.94
C SER A 61 -12.02 -5.72 -2.12
N ALA A 62 -12.75 -6.58 -2.82
CA ALA A 62 -13.59 -6.24 -3.97
C ALA A 62 -14.96 -5.69 -3.55
#